data_AF-A0A9W6YSY5-F1
#
_entry.id   AF-A0A9W6YSY5-F1
#
_cell.length_a   1.000
_cell.length_b   1.000
_cell.length_c   1.000
_cell.angle_alpha   90.00
_cell.angle_beta   90.00
_cell.angle_gamma   90.00
#
_symmetry.space_group_name_H-M   'P 1'
#
loop_
_entity.id
_entity.type
_entity.pdbx_description
1 polymer ?
#
loop_
_entity_poly.entity_id
_entity_poly.type
_entity_poly.pdbx_seq_one_letter_code
_entity_poly.pdbx_strand_id
1 'polypeptide(L)'
;MMSARLLPTLRLATRAAVRRNMMAVPKIATASSLARFSTTVMRTNEATSKLKTILTAESDFEHKDAFGLDDVYNNWLKSSGFEIVKTDNKVLAELIKKNGDETLHLYFDVQRITQIGYQMKQFQEDFENETEDGEMLREELSEASIVELNFVVEKAGKAVGFDLLLNLVSNQFSVAGVTNFSDASIALSDNYDAVAKRDVKYSGPEFSNLAEELQESITEYLSSRGVDTGLAEFIVAYSSVKENNEYITWLDQLKGFF
;
A
#
# COMPACT_ATOMS: atom_id res chain seq x y z
N MET A 1 -35.45 -43.90 -5.67
CA MET A 1 -35.86 -45.20 -6.24
C MET A 1 -34.67 -46.13 -6.21
N MET A 2 -34.84 -47.28 -5.53
CA MET A 2 -34.11 -48.54 -5.71
C MET A 2 -32.59 -48.52 -5.43
N SER A 3 -31.92 -49.49 -4.84
CA SER A 3 -32.13 -50.84 -4.28
C SER A 3 -30.71 -51.46 -4.48
N ALA A 4 -30.13 -52.39 -3.75
CA ALA A 4 -30.44 -53.14 -2.56
C ALA A 4 -29.11 -53.75 -2.09
N ARG A 5 -29.12 -54.17 -0.81
CA ARG A 5 -28.19 -55.09 -0.15
C ARG A 5 -27.93 -56.35 -0.97
N LEU A 6 -26.77 -56.98 -0.76
CA LEU A 6 -26.62 -58.45 -0.80
C LEU A 6 -25.47 -58.89 0.15
N LEU A 7 -25.85 -59.55 1.24
CA LEU A 7 -25.08 -60.59 1.95
C LEU A 7 -25.74 -61.93 1.55
N PRO A 8 -25.01 -63.04 1.39
CA PRO A 8 -24.93 -64.02 2.49
C PRO A 8 -23.59 -64.79 2.53
N THR A 9 -23.19 -65.40 3.66
CA THR A 9 -23.44 -66.84 3.86
C THR A 9 -23.22 -67.25 5.31
N LEU A 10 -24.16 -68.08 5.79
CA LEU A 10 -24.12 -68.80 7.05
C LEU A 10 -23.04 -69.89 7.05
N ARG A 11 -22.39 -70.10 8.20
CA ARG A 11 -22.12 -71.45 8.70
C ARG A 11 -22.45 -71.56 10.18
N LEU A 12 -23.42 -72.41 10.44
CA LEU A 12 -23.83 -72.93 11.74
C LEU A 12 -22.82 -74.01 12.16
N ALA A 13 -22.31 -73.94 13.39
CA ALA A 13 -21.68 -75.08 14.04
C ALA A 13 -22.08 -75.08 15.52
N THR A 14 -23.06 -75.92 15.83
CA THR A 14 -23.47 -76.26 17.18
C THR A 14 -22.43 -77.15 17.85
N ARG A 15 -21.94 -76.76 19.02
CA ARG A 15 -21.48 -77.70 20.05
C ARG A 15 -21.83 -77.19 21.44
N ALA A 16 -22.73 -77.93 22.08
CA ALA A 16 -23.06 -77.79 23.48
C ALA A 16 -21.94 -78.38 24.35
N ALA A 17 -21.58 -77.71 25.45
CA ALA A 17 -21.12 -78.37 26.67
C ALA A 17 -21.20 -77.42 27.87
N VAL A 18 -22.17 -77.73 28.73
CA VAL A 18 -22.11 -77.81 30.20
C VAL A 18 -21.50 -76.62 30.98
N ARG A 19 -22.41 -75.92 31.67
CA ARG A 19 -22.16 -75.00 32.78
C ARG A 19 -21.36 -75.67 33.90
N ARG A 20 -20.30 -75.02 34.36
CA ARG A 20 -19.82 -75.13 35.74
C ARG A 20 -20.09 -73.82 36.46
N ASN A 21 -20.96 -73.88 37.46
CA ASN A 21 -21.09 -72.84 38.47
C ASN A 21 -19.79 -72.81 39.28
N MET A 22 -19.04 -71.72 39.18
CA MET A 22 -18.03 -71.37 40.16
C MET A 22 -18.56 -70.17 40.96
N MET A 23 -18.68 -70.35 42.27
CA MET A 23 -19.10 -69.31 43.19
C MET A 23 -18.17 -68.10 43.06
N ALA A 24 -18.76 -66.93 42.85
CA ALA A 24 -18.05 -65.66 42.87
C ALA A 24 -17.70 -65.29 44.33
N VAL A 25 -16.42 -65.07 44.59
CA VAL A 25 -15.96 -64.37 45.79
C VAL A 25 -15.88 -62.88 45.45
N PRO A 26 -16.48 -61.96 46.20
CA PRO A 26 -16.36 -60.54 45.91
C PRO A 26 -14.96 -60.10 46.34
N LYS A 27 -14.04 -59.96 45.37
CA LYS A 27 -12.86 -59.14 45.59
C LYS A 27 -13.31 -57.68 45.47
N ILE A 28 -13.27 -56.96 46.58
CA ILE A 28 -13.39 -55.50 46.60
C ILE A 28 -12.21 -54.98 45.77
N ALA A 29 -12.48 -54.66 44.50
CA ALA A 29 -11.56 -53.87 43.70
C ALA A 29 -11.70 -52.43 44.18
N THR A 30 -10.71 -51.94 44.90
CA THR A 30 -10.52 -50.50 45.05
C THR A 30 -10.36 -49.92 43.65
N ALA A 31 -11.41 -49.29 43.13
CA ALA A 31 -11.33 -48.51 41.91
C ALA A 31 -10.44 -47.30 42.21
N SER A 32 -9.15 -47.43 41.97
CA SER A 32 -8.29 -46.26 41.79
C SER A 32 -8.77 -45.56 40.53
N SER A 33 -9.60 -44.52 40.69
CA SER A 33 -9.86 -43.57 39.62
C SER A 33 -8.53 -42.87 39.32
N LEU A 34 -7.75 -43.44 38.42
CA LEU A 34 -6.69 -42.66 37.77
C LEU A 34 -7.42 -41.55 37.02
N ALA A 35 -7.36 -40.34 37.58
CA ALA A 35 -7.78 -39.14 36.89
C ALA A 35 -7.11 -39.17 35.51
N ARG A 36 -7.91 -39.39 34.46
CA ARG A 36 -7.42 -39.28 33.09
C ARG A 36 -7.20 -37.79 32.84
N PHE A 37 -6.00 -37.31 33.15
CA PHE A 37 -5.54 -36.05 32.62
C PHE A 37 -5.52 -36.19 31.10
N SER A 38 -6.53 -35.62 30.45
CA SER A 38 -6.52 -35.42 29.01
C SER A 38 -5.44 -34.37 28.76
N THR A 39 -4.25 -34.81 28.37
CA THR A 39 -3.27 -33.93 27.77
C THR A 39 -3.81 -33.61 26.36
N THR A 40 -4.53 -32.51 26.23
CA THR A 40 -4.79 -31.94 24.92
C THR A 40 -3.43 -31.66 24.31
N VAL A 41 -3.01 -32.47 23.34
CA VAL A 41 -1.81 -32.19 22.54
C VAL A 41 -2.04 -30.81 21.94
N MET A 42 -1.24 -29.82 22.33
CA MET A 42 -1.24 -28.53 21.65
C MET A 42 -0.85 -28.80 20.21
N ARG A 43 -1.84 -28.77 19.31
CA ARG A 43 -1.57 -28.74 17.88
C ARG A 43 -0.98 -27.37 17.60
N THR A 44 0.33 -27.32 17.41
CA THR A 44 1.00 -26.13 16.90
C THR A 44 0.42 -25.82 15.53
N ASN A 45 0.02 -24.57 15.30
CA ASN A 45 -0.45 -24.15 13.98
C ASN A 45 0.75 -24.05 13.04
N GLU A 46 1.01 -25.11 12.28
CA GLU A 46 2.13 -25.20 11.34
C GLU A 46 2.10 -24.06 10.31
N ALA A 47 0.91 -23.62 9.87
CA ALA A 47 0.77 -22.49 8.96
C ALA A 47 1.24 -21.18 9.58
N THR A 48 0.93 -20.93 10.86
CA THR A 48 1.42 -19.73 11.59
C THR A 48 2.94 -19.77 11.72
N SER A 49 3.52 -20.92 12.08
CA SER A 49 4.98 -21.06 12.18
C SER A 49 5.66 -20.82 10.84
N LYS A 50 5.12 -21.39 9.75
CA LYS A 50 5.64 -21.20 8.40
C LYS A 50 5.58 -19.73 7.98
N LEU A 51 4.44 -19.07 8.21
CA LEU A 51 4.27 -17.65 7.90
C LEU A 51 5.28 -16.78 8.66
N LYS A 52 5.45 -17.02 9.97
CA LYS A 52 6.43 -16.29 10.78
C LYS A 52 7.86 -16.46 10.27
N THR A 53 8.25 -17.68 9.87
CA THR A 53 9.57 -17.93 9.28
C THR A 53 9.77 -17.16 7.98
N ILE A 54 8.77 -17.14 7.09
CA ILE A 54 8.84 -16.40 5.82
C ILE A 54 8.92 -14.90 6.08
N LEU A 55 8.05 -14.35 6.93
CA LEU A 55 8.06 -12.92 7.29
C LEU A 55 9.39 -12.49 7.93
N THR A 56 10.00 -13.36 8.74
CA THR A 56 11.31 -13.08 9.33
C THR A 56 12.40 -13.04 8.26
N ALA A 57 12.41 -14.03 7.37
CA ALA A 57 13.40 -14.08 6.30
C ALA A 57 13.27 -12.89 5.33
N GLU A 58 12.04 -12.52 4.99
CA GLU A 58 11.74 -11.35 4.14
C GLU A 58 12.16 -10.05 4.81
N SER A 59 11.75 -9.83 6.07
CA SER A 59 12.14 -8.67 6.88
C SER A 59 13.66 -8.55 6.98
N ASP A 60 14.37 -9.66 7.25
CA ASP A 60 15.83 -9.67 7.34
C ASP A 60 16.52 -9.41 6.00
N PHE A 61 15.87 -9.73 4.88
CA PHE A 61 16.37 -9.45 3.54
C PHE A 61 16.22 -7.96 3.22
N GLU A 62 15.02 -7.41 3.38
CA GLU A 62 14.72 -6.00 3.09
C GLU A 62 15.51 -5.05 3.98
N HIS A 63 15.73 -5.37 5.27
CA HIS A 63 16.60 -4.57 6.14
C HIS A 63 18.06 -4.51 5.65
N LYS A 64 18.54 -5.54 4.93
CA LYS A 64 19.91 -5.57 4.38
C LYS A 64 20.00 -4.86 3.03
N ASP A 65 18.91 -4.86 2.27
CA ASP A 65 18.82 -4.23 0.95
C ASP A 65 18.26 -2.80 1.01
N ALA A 66 17.90 -2.33 2.21
CA ALA A 66 17.39 -0.99 2.44
C ALA A 66 18.32 0.08 1.84
N PHE A 67 17.72 0.98 1.07
CA PHE A 67 18.43 2.04 0.36
C PHE A 67 17.90 3.42 0.78
N GLY A 68 18.75 4.42 0.61
CA GLY A 68 18.42 5.82 0.86
C GLY A 68 18.26 6.61 -0.43
N LEU A 69 17.98 7.90 -0.28
CA LEU A 69 18.07 8.85 -1.39
C LEU A 69 19.54 9.00 -1.82
N ASP A 70 19.77 9.03 -3.14
CA ASP A 70 21.06 9.36 -3.70
C ASP A 70 21.49 10.80 -3.37
N ASP A 71 22.80 11.05 -3.42
CA ASP A 71 23.38 12.37 -3.12
C ASP A 71 22.81 13.49 -3.97
N VAL A 72 22.43 13.20 -5.22
CA VAL A 72 21.80 14.18 -6.13
C VAL A 72 20.52 14.72 -5.52
N TYR A 73 19.64 13.85 -5.02
CA TYR A 73 18.36 14.22 -4.42
C TYR A 73 18.52 14.83 -3.02
N ASN A 74 19.49 14.35 -2.25
CA ASN A 74 19.84 14.99 -0.98
C ASN A 74 20.35 16.42 -1.18
N ASN A 75 21.11 16.68 -2.24
CA ASN A 75 21.62 18.01 -2.56
C ASN A 75 20.51 18.89 -3.14
N TRP A 76 19.63 18.35 -3.98
CA TRP A 76 18.43 19.06 -4.45
C TRP A 76 17.54 19.48 -3.28
N LEU A 77 17.27 18.59 -2.32
CA LEU A 77 16.44 18.92 -1.15
C LEU A 77 17.04 20.08 -0.32
N LYS A 78 18.37 20.10 -0.16
CA LYS A 78 19.08 21.19 0.54
C LYS A 78 18.99 22.53 -0.18
N SER A 79 18.94 22.55 -1.52
CA SER A 79 18.94 23.78 -2.30
C SER A 79 17.55 24.26 -2.71
N SER A 80 16.56 23.36 -2.80
CA SER A 80 15.20 23.65 -3.27
C SER A 80 14.35 24.44 -2.25
N GLY A 81 14.72 24.34 -0.96
CA GLY A 81 13.97 24.91 0.16
C GLY A 81 12.73 24.09 0.55
N PHE A 82 12.52 22.91 -0.06
CA PHE A 82 11.53 21.95 0.40
C PHE A 82 12.06 21.14 1.58
N GLU A 83 11.16 20.80 2.48
CA GLU A 83 11.39 19.93 3.63
C GLU A 83 10.40 18.76 3.58
N ILE A 84 10.86 17.56 3.94
CA ILE A 84 10.00 16.38 4.03
C ILE A 84 9.25 16.43 5.36
N VAL A 85 7.92 16.35 5.32
CA VAL A 85 7.10 16.20 6.51
C VAL A 85 6.99 14.72 6.87
N LYS A 86 7.24 14.42 8.15
CA LYS A 86 7.20 13.04 8.66
C LYS A 86 5.77 12.50 8.68
N THR A 87 5.51 11.49 7.86
CA THR A 87 4.19 10.88 7.61
C THR A 87 4.22 9.35 7.74
N ASP A 88 4.81 8.85 8.81
CA ASP A 88 4.95 7.40 9.07
C ASP A 88 3.59 6.68 9.08
N ASN A 89 3.53 5.48 8.51
CA ASN A 89 2.30 4.67 8.36
C ASN A 89 1.20 5.36 7.54
N LYS A 90 1.55 6.35 6.72
CA LYS A 90 0.66 6.95 5.72
C LYS A 90 1.26 6.77 4.34
N VAL A 91 0.39 6.40 3.40
CA VAL A 91 0.73 6.31 1.97
C VAL A 91 1.03 7.70 1.38
N LEU A 92 0.32 8.73 1.86
CA LEU A 92 0.51 10.10 1.39
C LEU A 92 1.80 10.69 1.99
N ALA A 93 2.72 11.10 1.11
CA ALA A 93 3.87 11.92 1.46
C ALA A 93 3.50 13.41 1.43
N GLU A 94 4.24 14.22 2.18
CA GLU A 94 4.10 15.68 2.17
C GLU A 94 5.48 16.35 2.09
N LEU A 95 5.62 17.31 1.18
CA LEU A 95 6.71 18.28 1.16
C LEU A 95 6.17 19.65 1.53
N ILE A 96 6.92 20.37 2.37
CA ILE A 96 6.57 21.73 2.77
C ILE A 96 7.70 22.70 2.41
N LYS A 97 7.35 23.90 1.97
CA LYS A 97 8.31 24.98 1.70
C LYS A 97 7.74 26.32 2.12
N LYS A 98 8.52 27.10 2.88
CA LYS A 98 8.21 28.50 3.18
C LYS A 98 8.70 29.38 2.04
N ASN A 99 7.83 30.24 1.51
CA ASN A 99 8.14 31.15 0.41
C ASN A 99 7.62 32.57 0.70
N GLY A 100 8.38 33.34 1.48
CA GLY A 100 7.95 34.66 1.92
C GLY A 100 6.74 34.58 2.85
N ASP A 101 5.59 35.11 2.41
CA ASP A 101 4.32 35.06 3.15
C ASP A 101 3.43 33.86 2.75
N GLU A 102 3.90 33.04 1.82
CA GLU A 102 3.25 31.80 1.38
C GLU A 102 3.87 30.57 2.10
N THR A 103 3.05 29.56 2.35
CA THR A 103 3.51 28.20 2.70
C THR A 103 3.01 27.25 1.63
N LEU A 104 3.93 26.53 1.01
CA LEU A 104 3.66 25.59 -0.07
C LEU A 104 3.60 24.19 0.53
N HIS A 105 2.54 23.46 0.25
CA HIS A 105 2.38 22.05 0.62
C HIS A 105 2.21 21.25 -0.65
N LEU A 106 2.95 20.15 -0.79
CA LEU A 106 2.80 19.21 -1.87
C LEU A 106 2.48 17.83 -1.31
N TYR A 107 1.41 17.23 -1.78
CA TYR A 107 0.96 15.90 -1.39
C TYR A 107 1.01 14.96 -2.60
N PHE A 108 1.54 13.75 -2.40
CA PHE A 108 1.57 12.70 -3.42
C PHE A 108 1.51 11.31 -2.81
N ASP A 109 0.91 10.39 -3.54
CA ASP A 109 0.75 8.99 -3.15
C ASP A 109 1.98 8.18 -3.59
N VAL A 110 2.79 7.74 -2.63
CA VAL A 110 4.02 7.00 -2.94
C VAL A 110 3.72 5.61 -3.50
N GLN A 111 2.63 4.97 -3.10
CA GLN A 111 2.26 3.64 -3.57
C GLN A 111 1.79 3.68 -5.03
N ARG A 112 1.02 4.71 -5.41
CA ARG A 112 0.60 4.91 -6.79
C ARG A 112 1.80 5.14 -7.70
N ILE A 113 2.74 5.99 -7.28
CA ILE A 113 3.95 6.30 -8.05
C ILE A 113 4.83 5.06 -8.22
N THR A 114 5.10 4.32 -7.15
CA THR A 114 5.93 3.10 -7.25
C THR A 114 5.26 2.00 -8.05
N GLN A 115 3.94 1.81 -7.91
CA GLN A 115 3.19 0.83 -8.69
C GLN A 115 3.30 1.09 -10.20
N ILE A 116 3.11 2.35 -10.63
CA ILE A 116 3.29 2.71 -12.04
C ILE A 116 4.75 2.51 -12.45
N GLY A 117 5.72 2.90 -11.61
CA GLY A 117 7.13 2.68 -11.88
C GLY A 117 7.48 1.20 -12.12
N TYR A 118 6.87 0.28 -11.36
CA TYR A 118 7.02 -1.17 -11.59
C TYR A 118 6.38 -1.63 -12.89
N GLN A 119 5.15 -1.17 -13.18
CA GLN A 119 4.48 -1.49 -14.44
C GLN A 119 5.33 -1.03 -15.63
N MET A 120 5.83 0.20 -15.59
CA MET A 120 6.71 0.75 -16.62
C MET A 120 7.98 -0.07 -16.83
N LYS A 121 8.63 -0.55 -15.76
CA LYS A 121 9.80 -1.43 -15.87
C LYS A 121 9.45 -2.75 -16.56
N GLN A 122 8.33 -3.39 -16.18
CA GLN A 122 7.86 -4.62 -16.83
C GLN A 122 7.58 -4.40 -18.32
N PHE A 123 6.89 -3.32 -18.65
CA PHE A 123 6.61 -2.97 -20.04
C PHE A 123 7.88 -2.70 -20.85
N GLN A 124 8.89 -2.06 -20.26
CA GLN A 124 10.17 -1.82 -20.92
C GLN A 124 10.94 -3.12 -21.19
N GLU A 125 10.93 -4.06 -20.24
CA GLU A 125 11.51 -5.40 -20.41
C GLU A 125 10.79 -6.20 -21.52
N ASP A 126 9.46 -6.09 -21.62
CA ASP A 126 8.68 -6.74 -22.68
C ASP A 126 8.95 -6.10 -24.06
N PHE A 127 9.13 -4.78 -24.12
CA PHE A 127 9.43 -4.03 -25.34
C PHE A 127 10.80 -4.35 -25.94
N GLU A 128 11.81 -4.58 -25.11
CA GLU A 128 13.13 -5.03 -25.57
C GLU A 128 13.07 -6.39 -26.30
N ASN A 129 11.97 -7.14 -26.14
CA ASN A 129 11.75 -8.46 -26.73
C ASN A 129 10.83 -8.49 -27.98
N GLU A 130 10.09 -7.41 -28.32
CA GLU A 130 9.18 -7.37 -29.47
C GLU A 130 9.43 -6.16 -30.39
N THR A 131 9.67 -6.38 -31.69
CA THR A 131 10.24 -5.37 -32.61
C THR A 131 9.23 -4.57 -33.45
N GLU A 132 7.93 -4.88 -33.45
CA GLU A 132 7.00 -4.34 -34.49
C GLU A 132 5.84 -3.45 -34.02
N ASP A 133 5.49 -3.37 -32.73
CA ASP A 133 4.35 -2.56 -32.23
C ASP A 133 4.74 -1.38 -31.31
N GLY A 134 5.98 -0.90 -31.45
CA GLY A 134 6.61 -0.05 -30.45
C GLY A 134 6.09 1.38 -30.28
N GLU A 135 5.35 1.92 -31.25
CA GLU A 135 4.81 3.29 -31.15
C GLU A 135 3.47 3.34 -30.41
N MET A 136 2.55 2.40 -30.65
CA MET A 136 1.28 2.34 -29.93
C MET A 136 1.49 2.06 -28.44
N LEU A 137 2.44 1.17 -28.12
CA LEU A 137 2.80 0.85 -26.74
C LEU A 137 3.41 2.06 -26.01
N ARG A 138 4.18 2.91 -26.69
CA ARG A 138 4.73 4.13 -26.09
C ARG A 138 3.66 5.15 -25.73
N GLU A 139 2.65 5.30 -26.57
CA GLU A 139 1.53 6.21 -26.31
C GLU A 139 0.69 5.70 -25.13
N GLU A 140 0.37 4.41 -25.09
CA GLU A 140 -0.34 3.78 -23.97
C GLU A 140 0.43 3.89 -22.64
N LEU A 141 1.75 3.73 -22.67
CA LEU A 141 2.61 3.93 -21.50
C LEU A 141 2.64 5.38 -21.04
N SER A 142 2.69 6.33 -21.97
CA SER A 142 2.67 7.75 -21.64
C SER A 142 1.38 8.12 -20.91
N GLU A 143 0.23 7.65 -21.38
CA GLU A 143 -1.07 7.88 -20.74
C GLU A 143 -1.18 7.19 -19.37
N ALA A 144 -0.68 5.94 -19.27
CA ALA A 144 -0.68 5.18 -18.02
C ALA A 144 0.30 5.73 -16.97
N SER A 145 1.29 6.51 -17.40
CA SER A 145 2.35 7.06 -16.55
C SER A 145 1.99 8.35 -15.80
N ILE A 146 0.72 8.74 -15.81
CA ILE A 146 0.26 9.97 -15.16
C ILE A 146 -0.19 9.68 -13.72
N VAL A 147 0.31 10.50 -12.78
CA VAL A 147 -0.13 10.51 -11.38
C VAL A 147 -0.70 11.87 -10.99
N GLU A 148 -1.67 11.85 -10.08
CA GLU A 148 -2.24 13.06 -9.49
C GLU A 148 -1.46 13.47 -8.24
N LEU A 149 -1.19 14.76 -8.11
CA LEU A 149 -0.61 15.39 -6.93
C LEU A 149 -1.48 16.58 -6.52
N ASN A 150 -1.44 16.93 -5.25
CA ASN A 150 -2.11 18.13 -4.77
C ASN A 150 -1.08 19.12 -4.25
N PHE A 151 -1.04 20.32 -4.85
CA PHE A 151 -0.18 21.40 -4.44
C PHE A 151 -1.01 22.53 -3.85
N VAL A 152 -0.80 22.85 -2.58
CA VAL A 152 -1.56 23.87 -1.85
C VAL A 152 -0.65 25.04 -1.52
N VAL A 153 -1.06 26.23 -1.93
CA VAL A 153 -0.47 27.49 -1.49
C VAL A 153 -1.33 28.07 -0.38
N GLU A 154 -0.84 28.04 0.85
CA GLU A 154 -1.43 28.72 1.99
C GLU A 154 -0.90 30.15 2.12
N LYS A 155 -1.81 31.10 2.33
CA LYS A 155 -1.49 32.51 2.60
C LYS A 155 -2.57 33.16 3.46
N ALA A 156 -2.15 33.73 4.60
CA ALA A 156 -3.03 34.47 5.52
C ALA A 156 -4.30 33.71 5.94
N GLY A 157 -4.17 32.41 6.25
CA GLY A 157 -5.29 31.54 6.66
C GLY A 157 -6.24 31.14 5.53
N LYS A 158 -5.94 31.51 4.28
CA LYS A 158 -6.61 31.06 3.06
C LYS A 158 -5.69 30.14 2.27
N ALA A 159 -6.24 29.41 1.31
CA ALA A 159 -5.42 28.57 0.45
C ALA A 159 -5.94 28.53 -0.99
N VAL A 160 -5.03 28.27 -1.93
CA VAL A 160 -5.37 27.84 -3.30
C VAL A 160 -4.76 26.46 -3.50
N GLY A 161 -5.59 25.47 -3.81
CA GLY A 161 -5.17 24.12 -4.18
C GLY A 161 -5.09 23.98 -5.69
N PHE A 162 -4.03 23.34 -6.16
CA PHE A 162 -3.79 22.99 -7.55
C PHE A 162 -3.73 21.46 -7.65
N ASP A 163 -4.62 20.91 -8.45
CA ASP A 163 -4.58 19.49 -8.80
C ASP A 163 -3.61 19.37 -9.97
N LEU A 164 -2.47 18.74 -9.73
CA LEU A 164 -1.39 18.60 -10.69
C LEU A 164 -1.36 17.17 -11.22
N LEU A 165 -1.09 17.03 -12.51
CA LEU A 165 -0.77 15.77 -13.14
C LEU A 165 0.73 15.75 -13.40
N LEU A 166 1.41 14.70 -12.95
CA LEU A 166 2.81 14.45 -13.28
C LEU A 166 2.90 13.25 -14.21
N ASN A 167 3.50 13.44 -15.37
CA ASN A 167 3.91 12.35 -16.24
C ASN A 167 5.28 11.82 -15.78
N LEU A 168 5.33 10.54 -15.38
CA LEU A 168 6.53 9.90 -14.83
C LEU A 168 7.59 9.55 -15.90
N VAL A 169 7.24 9.61 -17.20
CA VAL A 169 8.17 9.39 -18.31
C VAL A 169 8.86 10.71 -18.70
N SER A 170 8.08 11.77 -18.88
CA SER A 170 8.59 13.07 -19.33
C SER A 170 9.01 13.99 -18.19
N ASN A 171 8.71 13.63 -16.93
CA ASN A 171 8.91 14.47 -15.74
C ASN A 171 8.27 15.86 -15.87
N GLN A 172 7.12 15.93 -16.54
CA GLN A 172 6.40 17.17 -16.81
C GLN A 172 5.13 17.25 -15.98
N PHE A 173 4.91 18.41 -15.37
CA PHE A 173 3.67 18.76 -14.70
C PHE A 173 2.68 19.40 -15.67
N SER A 174 1.39 19.10 -15.49
CA SER A 174 0.26 19.85 -16.04
C SER A 174 -0.78 20.12 -14.96
N VAL A 175 -1.59 21.16 -15.13
CA VAL A 175 -2.62 21.55 -14.17
C VAL A 175 -3.96 20.97 -14.61
N ALA A 176 -4.62 20.21 -13.75
CA ALA A 176 -5.96 19.67 -13.98
C ALA A 176 -7.05 20.58 -13.40
N GLY A 177 -6.81 21.18 -12.25
CA GLY A 177 -7.81 21.94 -11.51
C GLY A 177 -7.22 22.98 -10.57
N VAL A 178 -8.01 24.01 -10.25
CA VAL A 178 -7.62 25.09 -9.34
C VAL A 178 -8.78 25.43 -8.41
N THR A 179 -8.60 25.16 -7.12
CA THR A 179 -9.63 25.35 -6.09
C THR A 179 -9.24 26.42 -5.10
N ASN A 180 -10.09 27.44 -4.90
CA ASN A 180 -9.87 28.49 -3.90
C ASN A 180 -10.56 28.18 -2.56
N PHE A 181 -9.82 28.20 -1.46
CA PHE A 181 -10.30 27.96 -0.10
C PHE A 181 -10.23 29.25 0.74
N SER A 182 -11.38 29.66 1.28
CA SER A 182 -11.46 30.78 2.23
C SER A 182 -10.88 30.45 3.62
N ASP A 183 -10.68 29.17 3.89
CA ASP A 183 -10.11 28.62 5.12
C ASP A 183 -9.11 27.53 4.74
N ALA A 184 -7.82 27.78 5.01
CA ALA A 184 -6.73 26.87 4.68
C ALA A 184 -6.86 25.50 5.36
N SER A 185 -7.52 25.43 6.52
CA SER A 185 -7.71 24.16 7.23
C SER A 185 -8.53 23.15 6.41
N ILE A 186 -9.46 23.63 5.57
CA ILE A 186 -10.24 22.78 4.66
C ILE A 186 -9.33 22.20 3.56
N ALA A 187 -8.35 22.97 3.08
CA ALA A 187 -7.43 22.53 2.05
C ALA A 187 -6.39 21.53 2.59
N LEU A 188 -5.93 21.70 3.83
CA LEU A 188 -4.78 20.98 4.39
C LEU A 188 -5.14 19.80 5.29
N SER A 189 -6.30 19.81 5.96
CA SER A 189 -6.63 18.77 6.94
C SER A 189 -7.00 17.45 6.28
N ASP A 190 -6.58 16.33 6.88
CA ASP A 190 -6.91 14.96 6.49
C ASP A 190 -8.14 14.39 7.23
N ASN A 191 -8.83 15.20 8.06
CA ASN A 191 -10.02 14.75 8.75
C ASN A 191 -11.21 14.58 7.79
N TYR A 192 -12.14 13.70 8.17
CA TYR A 192 -13.30 13.35 7.35
C TYR A 192 -14.15 14.57 6.94
N ASP A 193 -14.36 15.50 7.87
CA ASP A 193 -15.18 16.69 7.62
C ASP A 193 -14.52 17.64 6.60
N ALA A 194 -13.20 17.76 6.61
CA ALA A 194 -12.44 18.57 5.66
C ALA A 194 -12.46 17.93 4.26
N VAL A 195 -12.27 16.61 4.18
CA VAL A 195 -12.39 15.84 2.91
C VAL A 195 -13.79 16.03 2.31
N ALA A 196 -14.84 15.76 3.08
CA ALA A 196 -16.22 15.91 2.60
C ALA A 196 -16.53 17.35 2.16
N LYS A 197 -15.98 18.36 2.84
CA LYS A 197 -16.10 19.77 2.43
C LYS A 197 -15.35 20.07 1.14
N ARG A 198 -14.21 19.43 0.87
CA ARG A 198 -13.50 19.55 -0.42
C ARG A 198 -14.33 18.93 -1.55
N ASP A 199 -14.89 17.74 -1.33
CA ASP A 199 -15.63 16.99 -2.37
C ASP A 199 -16.88 17.71 -2.88
N VAL A 200 -17.58 18.45 -2.01
CA VAL A 200 -18.81 19.19 -2.39
C VAL A 200 -18.53 20.64 -2.81
N LYS A 201 -17.28 21.09 -2.72
CA LYS A 201 -16.91 22.46 -3.06
C LYS A 201 -16.72 22.57 -4.56
N TYR A 202 -17.08 23.73 -5.11
CA TYR A 202 -16.79 24.03 -6.51
C TYR A 202 -15.28 24.23 -6.70
N SER A 203 -14.68 23.37 -7.53
CA SER A 203 -13.24 23.33 -7.82
C SER A 203 -12.83 24.14 -9.06
N GLY A 204 -13.70 25.04 -9.52
CA GLY A 204 -13.50 25.77 -10.78
C GLY A 204 -14.01 25.01 -12.01
N PRO A 205 -13.92 25.62 -13.21
CA PRO A 205 -14.14 24.90 -14.46
C PRO A 205 -12.95 23.98 -14.76
N GLU A 206 -13.09 23.10 -15.74
CA GLU A 206 -11.93 22.37 -16.30
C GLU A 206 -10.85 23.37 -16.72
N PHE A 207 -9.59 23.10 -16.36
CA PHE A 207 -8.49 24.03 -16.59
C PHE A 207 -8.31 24.40 -18.08
N SER A 208 -8.51 23.44 -18.97
CA SER A 208 -8.46 23.61 -20.42
C SER A 208 -9.50 24.59 -20.99
N ASN A 209 -10.59 24.84 -20.26
CA ASN A 209 -11.65 25.78 -20.65
C ASN A 209 -11.33 27.23 -20.22
N LEU A 210 -10.24 27.47 -19.50
CA LEU A 210 -9.77 28.81 -19.14
C LEU A 210 -9.14 29.49 -20.35
N ALA A 211 -9.05 30.82 -20.32
CA ALA A 211 -8.28 31.57 -21.31
C ALA A 211 -6.79 31.15 -21.30
N GLU A 212 -6.17 31.03 -22.47
CA GLU A 212 -4.78 30.58 -22.63
C GLU A 212 -3.80 31.40 -21.78
N GLU A 213 -3.91 32.73 -21.81
CA GLU A 213 -3.08 33.64 -20.98
C GLU A 213 -3.23 33.36 -19.47
N LEU A 214 -4.41 32.92 -19.02
CA LEU A 214 -4.62 32.53 -17.62
C LEU A 214 -3.97 31.16 -17.33
N GLN A 215 -4.04 30.21 -18.26
CA GLN A 215 -3.39 28.91 -18.11
C GLN A 215 -1.86 29.06 -18.06
N GLU A 216 -1.29 29.87 -18.96
CA GLU A 216 0.14 30.19 -18.99
C GLU A 216 0.60 30.86 -17.70
N SER A 217 -0.09 31.91 -17.26
CA SER A 217 0.29 32.63 -16.03
C SER A 217 0.19 31.77 -14.76
N ILE A 218 -0.76 30.84 -14.68
CA ILE A 218 -0.83 29.86 -13.58
C ILE A 218 0.36 28.89 -13.64
N THR A 219 0.72 28.43 -14.84
CA THR A 219 1.85 27.52 -15.03
C THR A 219 3.18 28.20 -14.66
N GLU A 220 3.39 29.43 -15.10
CA GLU A 220 4.55 30.25 -14.71
C GLU A 220 4.59 30.52 -13.21
N TYR A 221 3.43 30.80 -12.60
CA TYR A 221 3.31 30.97 -11.16
C TYR A 221 3.80 29.72 -10.41
N LEU A 222 3.33 28.53 -10.77
CA LEU A 222 3.74 27.27 -10.16
C LEU A 222 5.23 26.98 -10.38
N SER A 223 5.72 27.18 -11.60
CA SER A 223 7.16 27.03 -11.92
C SER A 223 8.02 27.93 -11.03
N SER A 224 7.63 29.19 -10.82
CA SER A 224 8.35 30.12 -9.92
C SER A 224 8.36 29.70 -8.44
N ARG A 225 7.48 28.77 -8.03
CA ARG A 225 7.45 28.18 -6.68
C ARG A 225 8.28 26.90 -6.56
N GLY A 226 8.84 26.41 -7.66
CA GLY A 226 9.65 25.20 -7.74
C GLY A 226 8.87 23.97 -8.20
N VAL A 227 7.75 24.14 -8.90
CA VAL A 227 7.09 23.04 -9.62
C VAL A 227 7.80 22.87 -10.95
N ASP A 228 8.89 22.11 -10.94
CA ASP A 228 9.81 21.92 -12.06
C ASP A 228 10.30 20.46 -12.19
N THR A 229 11.11 20.17 -13.21
CA THR A 229 11.66 18.83 -13.45
C THR A 229 12.44 18.28 -12.25
N GLY A 230 13.16 19.13 -11.51
CA GLY A 230 13.91 18.68 -10.33
C GLY A 230 12.99 18.20 -9.21
N LEU A 231 11.85 18.88 -9.01
CA LEU A 231 10.81 18.40 -8.11
C LEU A 231 10.22 17.06 -8.58
N ALA A 232 9.93 16.91 -9.87
CA ALA A 232 9.42 15.66 -10.44
C ALA A 232 10.35 14.47 -10.18
N GLU A 233 11.64 14.63 -10.48
CA GLU A 233 12.65 13.58 -10.27
C GLU A 233 12.77 13.22 -8.78
N PHE A 234 12.74 14.24 -7.90
CA PHE A 234 12.77 14.02 -6.46
C PHE A 234 11.56 13.23 -5.97
N ILE A 235 10.35 13.54 -6.44
CA ILE A 235 9.12 12.82 -6.07
C ILE A 235 9.24 11.33 -6.40
N VAL A 236 9.75 10.98 -7.59
CA VAL A 236 9.93 9.59 -8.01
C VAL A 236 10.94 8.86 -7.13
N ALA A 237 12.10 9.49 -6.90
CA ALA A 237 13.16 8.92 -6.08
C ALA A 237 12.72 8.74 -4.62
N TYR A 238 12.09 9.76 -4.04
CA TYR A 238 11.61 9.72 -2.67
C TYR A 238 10.47 8.74 -2.48
N SER A 239 9.56 8.61 -3.46
CA SER A 239 8.46 7.62 -3.39
C SER A 239 9.01 6.20 -3.27
N SER A 240 10.07 5.87 -4.02
CA SER A 240 10.71 4.54 -3.94
C SER A 240 11.33 4.28 -2.56
N VAL A 241 12.03 5.27 -2.00
CA VAL A 241 12.64 5.15 -0.66
C VAL A 241 11.59 5.07 0.44
N LYS A 242 10.57 5.94 0.41
CA LYS A 242 9.51 5.93 1.43
C LYS A 242 8.71 4.63 1.37
N GLU A 243 8.33 4.16 0.19
CA GLU A 243 7.56 2.92 0.04
C GLU A 243 8.33 1.70 0.59
N ASN A 244 9.62 1.55 0.28
CA ASN A 244 10.44 0.48 0.84
C ASN A 244 10.52 0.54 2.38
N ASN A 245 10.67 1.75 2.96
CA ASN A 245 10.67 1.92 4.41
C ASN A 245 9.32 1.57 5.05
N GLU A 246 8.20 1.92 4.42
CA GLU A 246 6.86 1.53 4.87
C GLU A 246 6.65 0.01 4.73
N TYR A 247 7.17 -0.62 3.67
CA TYR A 247 7.15 -2.07 3.49
C TYR A 247 7.91 -2.80 4.59
N ILE A 248 9.14 -2.38 4.90
CA ILE A 248 9.93 -2.91 6.02
C ILE A 248 9.18 -2.77 7.34
N THR A 249 8.60 -1.59 7.59
CA THR A 249 7.81 -1.32 8.81
C THR A 249 6.59 -2.24 8.88
N TRP A 250 5.90 -2.44 7.77
CA TRP A 250 4.75 -3.34 7.67
C TRP A 250 5.14 -4.80 7.93
N LEU A 251 6.25 -5.27 7.36
CA LEU A 251 6.79 -6.61 7.62
C LEU A 251 7.12 -6.80 9.10
N ASP A 252 7.73 -5.81 9.74
CA ASP A 252 8.07 -5.85 11.16
C ASP A 252 6.83 -5.89 12.06
N GLN A 253 5.80 -5.10 11.74
CA GLN A 253 4.52 -5.11 12.44
C GLN A 253 3.80 -6.46 12.27
N LEU A 254 3.78 -7.01 11.05
CA LEU A 254 3.13 -8.28 10.75
C LEU A 254 3.88 -9.45 11.41
N LYS A 255 5.21 -9.43 11.39
CA LYS A 255 6.07 -10.36 12.14
C LYS A 255 5.84 -10.27 13.64
N GLY A 256 5.59 -9.08 14.18
CA GLY A 256 5.27 -8.88 15.60
C GLY A 256 3.91 -9.45 16.01
N PHE A 257 2.97 -9.54 15.07
CA PHE A 257 1.64 -10.13 15.30
C PHE A 257 1.66 -11.66 15.35
N PHE A 258 2.44 -12.31 14.49
CA PHE A 258 2.55 -13.78 14.39
C PHE A 258 3.67 -14.37 15.26
#